data_AF-A0A9P8YJM2-F1
#
_entry.id   AF-A0A9P8YJM2-F1
#
_cell.length_a   1.000
_cell.length_b   1.000
_cell.length_c   1.000
_cell.angle_alpha   90.00
_cell.angle_beta   90.00
_cell.angle_gamma   90.00
#
_symmetry.space_group_name_H-M   'P 1'
#
loop_
_entity.id
_entity.type
_entity.pdbx_description
1 polymer ?
#
loop_
_entity_poly.entity_id
_entity_poly.type
_entity_poly.pdbx_seq_one_letter_code
_entity_poly.pdbx_strand_id
1 'polypeptide(L)'
;MRYTLTTILFFAAAAQAMPLSSRQIKLDDAATKEAQQRDDTATRALTGVPIKTASGQCLTIDENSGDFRRNLMILKEAPCTGAATQQFDFITKGLHNDKAGTTLVVSTAFFNCLSFDDRKADNLKAHMFSCGGRADGSGQITDSQQFEFTNIKASQIPLAPLNGRGGICFAIANGQLSKTACTTSSPAANQTFTLGNGAVAVPPPAPANTSSATSSSASQSSSSAPPPAQTAAPAAPTGSVKLDDAATKEAQTRDDTATRALTAVPIKTLSGKCLTINVNSGDFRRNLMTLTEEACTGAATQQFDFITKGKHNDKAGTSLVVSTAFFNCLSFDDRKADNLKVHMFSCGGRADGSGQITDSQQFEFANVKAPQIPLAPINGRGGVCFAIVNGQLGKTDCKSSSPAADQTFTIGNNAGVTPAPTQASSSSAAPASSSPATTSAPTSAPASPAPTGSVKLNDKAVAEAQQRDVTATRALTATSIKTASGKCLTIDVNSGNFRRNLMTLTEEACTGAPTQQFDFITAGKHNNKAGNALIVSSAFNNCLSFDERKANGLKVHMFSCGGRADGSGRVATSQLFPFTGASKSIALAPSNGNAKLDRSACDAAKPAANQLFVTGN
;
A
#
# COMPACT_ATOMS: atom_id res chain seq x y z
N MET A 1 -68.73 -38.12 -2.63
CA MET A 1 -68.00 -39.38 -2.89
C MET A 1 -66.68 -39.04 -3.54
N ARG A 2 -65.59 -39.35 -2.83
CA ARG A 2 -64.31 -39.87 -3.34
C ARG A 2 -63.78 -39.24 -4.64
N TYR A 3 -62.85 -38.29 -4.53
CA TYR A 3 -61.58 -38.21 -5.27
C TYR A 3 -60.94 -36.84 -4.97
N THR A 4 -60.50 -36.65 -3.73
CA THR A 4 -59.85 -35.38 -3.34
C THR A 4 -58.85 -35.59 -2.21
N LEU A 5 -58.02 -36.66 -2.23
CA LEU A 5 -57.02 -36.83 -1.18
C LEU A 5 -55.89 -37.84 -1.51
N THR A 6 -55.25 -37.78 -2.70
CA THR A 6 -54.12 -38.69 -2.97
C THR A 6 -53.01 -38.16 -3.89
N THR A 7 -52.77 -36.84 -3.92
CA THR A 7 -51.68 -36.29 -4.76
C THR A 7 -50.88 -35.15 -4.12
N ILE A 8 -50.93 -34.97 -2.80
CA ILE A 8 -50.16 -33.94 -2.07
C ILE A 8 -49.10 -34.54 -1.12
N LEU A 9 -48.77 -35.84 -1.24
CA LEU A 9 -47.80 -36.49 -0.35
C LEU A 9 -46.51 -37.02 -1.01
N PHE A 10 -46.20 -36.60 -2.25
CA PHE A 10 -45.00 -37.07 -2.97
C PHE A 10 -43.94 -35.99 -3.29
N PHE A 11 -44.05 -34.78 -2.75
CA PHE A 11 -43.05 -33.70 -2.92
C PHE A 11 -42.43 -33.20 -1.61
N ALA A 12 -42.37 -34.04 -0.56
CA ALA A 12 -41.77 -33.67 0.73
C ALA A 12 -40.48 -34.43 1.09
N ALA A 13 -39.87 -35.20 0.17
CA ALA A 13 -38.73 -36.08 0.50
C ALA A 13 -37.51 -35.92 -0.43
N ALA A 14 -37.31 -34.73 -1.03
CA ALA A 14 -36.12 -34.44 -1.83
C ALA A 14 -35.51 -33.06 -1.52
N ALA A 15 -35.48 -32.69 -0.24
CA ALA A 15 -34.48 -31.75 0.28
C ALA A 15 -33.34 -32.56 0.88
N GLN A 16 -32.73 -33.44 0.07
CA GLN A 16 -31.45 -34.03 0.47
C GLN A 16 -30.44 -32.90 0.55
N ALA A 17 -29.83 -32.81 1.72
CA ALA A 17 -28.71 -31.94 2.04
C ALA A 17 -27.72 -31.92 0.87
N MET A 18 -27.73 -30.85 0.07
CA MET A 18 -26.53 -30.50 -0.68
C MET A 18 -25.49 -30.20 0.38
N PRO A 19 -24.36 -30.94 0.46
CA PRO A 19 -23.28 -30.54 1.31
C PRO A 19 -22.87 -29.16 0.81
N LEU A 20 -23.18 -28.13 1.60
CA LEU A 20 -22.53 -26.83 1.47
C LEU A 20 -21.06 -27.15 1.56
N SER A 21 -20.39 -27.21 0.42
CA SER A 21 -18.95 -27.37 0.37
C SER A 21 -18.41 -26.20 1.16
N SER A 22 -17.99 -26.47 2.39
CA SER A 22 -17.26 -25.54 3.23
C SER A 22 -16.19 -24.96 2.33
N ARG A 23 -16.31 -23.67 2.03
CA ARG A 23 -15.35 -22.95 1.20
C ARG A 23 -14.09 -22.88 2.03
N GLN A 24 -13.28 -23.95 2.01
CA GLN A 24 -12.00 -23.98 2.69
C GLN A 24 -11.19 -22.83 2.13
N ILE A 25 -10.98 -21.83 2.97
CA ILE A 25 -10.13 -20.71 2.63
C ILE A 25 -8.72 -21.28 2.58
N LYS A 26 -8.15 -21.36 1.38
CA LYS A 26 -6.73 -21.65 1.24
C LYS A 26 -5.97 -20.43 1.75
N LEU A 27 -5.32 -20.58 2.90
CA LEU A 27 -4.44 -19.55 3.45
C LEU A 27 -3.24 -19.38 2.54
N ASP A 28 -2.79 -18.14 2.45
CA ASP A 28 -1.49 -17.77 1.90
C ASP A 28 -0.60 -17.42 3.09
N ASP A 29 0.34 -18.30 3.40
CA ASP A 29 1.20 -18.17 4.57
C ASP A 29 2.07 -16.91 4.52
N ALA A 30 2.53 -16.52 3.32
CA ALA A 30 3.33 -15.31 3.14
C ALA A 30 2.46 -14.08 3.39
N ALA A 31 1.26 -14.03 2.81
CA ALA A 31 0.35 -12.91 3.00
C ALA A 31 -0.20 -12.84 4.44
N THR A 32 -0.39 -13.98 5.11
CA THR A 32 -0.76 -14.01 6.54
C THR A 32 0.40 -13.52 7.41
N LYS A 33 1.63 -13.96 7.16
CA LYS A 33 2.81 -13.51 7.91
C LYS A 33 3.09 -12.02 7.72
N GLU A 34 2.88 -11.51 6.51
CA GLU A 34 2.94 -10.07 6.24
C GLU A 34 1.86 -9.33 7.03
N ALA A 35 0.62 -9.82 6.96
CA ALA A 35 -0.55 -9.12 7.48
C ALA A 35 -0.72 -9.19 9.01
N GLN A 36 -0.20 -10.24 9.64
CA GLN A 36 -0.44 -10.56 11.03
C GLN A 36 0.86 -10.54 11.85
N GLN A 37 1.49 -9.37 11.88
CA GLN A 37 2.73 -9.16 12.63
C GLN A 37 2.44 -8.81 14.08
N ARG A 38 3.17 -9.48 14.99
CA ARG A 38 3.14 -9.12 16.40
C ARG A 38 3.86 -7.80 16.60
N ASP A 39 3.19 -6.88 17.30
CA ASP A 39 3.84 -5.67 17.81
C ASP A 39 4.63 -6.02 19.08
N ASP A 40 5.95 -6.10 18.95
CA ASP A 40 6.87 -6.37 20.05
C ASP A 40 7.20 -5.13 20.88
N THR A 41 6.85 -3.93 20.39
CA THR A 41 6.99 -2.66 21.14
C THR A 41 5.78 -2.36 22.02
N ALA A 42 4.74 -3.20 21.93
CA ALA A 42 3.47 -2.99 22.60
C ALA A 42 3.57 -3.09 24.13
N THR A 43 3.03 -2.08 24.82
CA THR A 43 2.68 -2.18 26.24
C THR A 43 1.33 -2.88 26.36
N ARG A 44 1.33 -4.03 27.03
CA ARG A 44 0.16 -4.88 27.21
C ARG A 44 -0.39 -4.69 28.62
N ALA A 45 -1.61 -4.21 28.73
CA ALA A 45 -2.32 -4.14 30.00
C ALA A 45 -2.76 -5.53 30.47
N LEU A 46 -3.17 -6.39 29.54
CA LEU A 46 -3.52 -7.80 29.77
C LEU A 46 -2.92 -8.61 28.63
N THR A 47 -2.48 -9.84 28.92
CA THR A 47 -1.89 -10.76 27.93
C THR A 47 -2.54 -12.13 28.10
N GLY A 48 -2.98 -12.71 26.98
CA GLY A 48 -3.56 -14.04 26.92
C GLY A 48 -4.71 -14.25 27.89
N VAL A 49 -5.64 -13.29 27.95
CA VAL A 49 -6.82 -13.37 28.82
C VAL A 49 -8.07 -13.72 28.00
N PRO A 50 -8.98 -14.54 28.55
CA PRO A 50 -10.28 -14.74 27.93
C PRO A 50 -11.18 -13.51 28.09
N ILE A 51 -12.05 -13.30 27.11
CA ILE A 51 -13.15 -12.35 27.17
C ILE A 51 -14.43 -13.16 27.37
N LYS A 52 -15.02 -13.08 28.58
CA LYS A 52 -16.27 -13.79 28.90
C LYS A 52 -17.48 -12.91 28.62
N THR A 53 -18.48 -13.49 27.97
CA THR A 53 -19.79 -12.89 27.73
C THR A 53 -20.64 -12.91 29.01
N ALA A 54 -21.75 -12.19 29.02
CA ALA A 54 -22.70 -12.21 30.13
C ALA A 54 -23.33 -13.60 30.41
N SER A 55 -23.32 -14.50 29.43
CA SER A 55 -23.76 -15.90 29.59
C SER A 55 -22.69 -16.79 30.25
N GLY A 56 -21.50 -16.24 30.55
CA GLY A 56 -20.36 -16.98 31.10
C GLY A 56 -19.52 -17.73 30.07
N GLN A 57 -19.90 -17.67 28.78
CA GLN A 57 -19.15 -18.25 27.67
C GLN A 57 -17.97 -17.36 27.28
N CYS A 58 -16.99 -17.90 26.56
CA CYS A 58 -15.84 -17.15 26.07
C CYS A 58 -16.04 -16.73 24.61
N LEU A 59 -15.58 -15.54 24.26
CA LEU A 59 -15.37 -15.19 22.86
C LEU A 59 -14.29 -16.09 22.28
N THR A 60 -14.57 -16.68 21.12
CA THR A 60 -13.63 -17.49 20.34
C THR A 60 -13.60 -17.01 18.91
N ILE A 61 -12.42 -16.99 18.32
CA ILE A 61 -12.25 -16.72 16.88
C ILE A 61 -12.60 -17.98 16.10
N ASP A 62 -13.38 -17.84 15.03
CA ASP A 62 -13.63 -18.93 14.06
C ASP A 62 -12.49 -19.03 13.07
N GLU A 63 -11.62 -20.02 13.24
CA GLU A 63 -10.43 -20.24 12.41
C GLU A 63 -10.73 -20.54 10.95
N ASN A 64 -11.94 -21.01 10.64
CA ASN A 64 -12.37 -21.33 9.28
C ASN A 64 -13.06 -20.15 8.59
N SER A 65 -13.09 -18.98 9.24
CA SER A 65 -13.65 -17.75 8.70
C SER A 65 -12.56 -16.79 8.20
N GLY A 66 -12.99 -15.74 7.50
CA GLY A 66 -12.11 -14.68 7.01
C GLY A 66 -11.68 -14.83 5.55
N ASP A 67 -10.55 -14.21 5.21
CA ASP A 67 -9.91 -14.29 3.90
C ASP A 67 -8.56 -15.03 3.98
N PHE A 68 -7.87 -15.13 2.84
CA PHE A 68 -6.59 -15.85 2.72
C PHE A 68 -5.44 -15.28 3.59
N ARG A 69 -5.61 -14.10 4.20
CA ARG A 69 -4.66 -13.45 5.12
C ARG A 69 -5.07 -13.54 6.59
N ARG A 70 -6.15 -14.27 6.90
CA ARG A 70 -6.82 -14.25 8.21
C ARG A 70 -7.39 -12.87 8.60
N ASN A 71 -7.81 -12.08 7.62
CA ASN A 71 -8.66 -10.91 7.87
C ASN A 71 -10.13 -11.28 7.85
N LEU A 72 -10.97 -10.44 8.44
CA LEU A 72 -12.42 -10.61 8.50
C LEU A 72 -12.85 -11.90 9.22
N MET A 73 -12.04 -12.38 10.18
CA MET A 73 -12.41 -13.55 10.98
C MET A 73 -13.54 -13.18 11.94
N ILE A 74 -14.53 -14.03 12.07
CA ILE A 74 -15.70 -13.80 12.93
C ILE A 74 -15.40 -14.26 14.36
N LEU A 75 -15.98 -13.58 15.34
CA LEU A 75 -15.96 -14.01 16.74
C LEU A 75 -17.32 -14.60 17.13
N LYS A 76 -17.28 -15.72 17.84
CA LYS A 76 -18.44 -16.48 18.32
C LYS A 76 -18.37 -16.63 19.83
N GLU A 77 -19.50 -16.90 20.47
CA GLU A 77 -19.48 -17.40 21.85
C GLU A 77 -19.31 -18.94 21.86
N ALA A 78 -18.51 -19.45 22.78
CA ALA A 78 -18.29 -20.88 22.98
C ALA A 78 -17.92 -21.18 24.45
N PRO A 79 -18.02 -22.44 24.91
CA PRO A 79 -17.49 -22.83 26.22
C PRO A 79 -16.03 -22.37 26.41
N CYS A 80 -15.73 -21.86 27.60
CA CYS A 80 -14.36 -21.46 27.96
C CYS A 80 -13.47 -22.70 28.12
N THR A 81 -12.64 -22.96 27.13
CA THR A 81 -11.71 -24.10 27.08
C THR A 81 -10.27 -23.69 27.35
N GLY A 82 -9.96 -22.39 27.27
CA GLY A 82 -8.59 -21.89 27.34
C GLY A 82 -7.81 -22.02 26.03
N ALA A 83 -8.45 -22.45 24.94
CA ALA A 83 -7.84 -22.54 23.62
C ALA A 83 -7.24 -21.20 23.18
N ALA A 84 -6.18 -21.24 22.36
CA ALA A 84 -5.49 -20.04 21.90
C ALA A 84 -6.42 -19.05 21.15
N THR A 85 -7.45 -19.55 20.46
CA THR A 85 -8.49 -18.75 19.81
C THR A 85 -9.40 -17.98 20.76
N GLN A 86 -9.32 -18.26 22.06
CA GLN A 86 -10.06 -17.62 23.15
C GLN A 86 -9.17 -16.66 23.96
N GLN A 87 -7.90 -16.52 23.59
CA GLN A 87 -6.94 -15.69 24.31
C GLN A 87 -6.70 -14.38 23.57
N PHE A 88 -6.81 -13.29 24.32
CA PHE A 88 -6.68 -11.94 23.79
C PHE A 88 -5.70 -11.11 24.63
N ASP A 89 -4.95 -10.27 23.93
CA ASP A 89 -4.11 -9.25 24.53
C ASP A 89 -4.81 -7.90 24.45
N PHE A 90 -4.61 -7.07 25.48
CA PHE A 90 -5.12 -5.69 25.52
C PHE A 90 -3.92 -4.75 25.47
N ILE A 91 -3.72 -4.10 24.33
CA ILE A 91 -2.55 -3.25 24.04
C ILE A 91 -2.93 -1.78 24.22
N THR A 92 -2.33 -1.10 25.21
CA THR A 92 -2.62 0.31 25.54
C THR A 92 -1.61 1.30 24.96
N LYS A 93 -0.50 0.80 24.42
CA LYS A 93 0.51 1.58 23.70
C LYS A 93 1.27 0.64 22.77
N GLY A 94 1.69 1.11 21.59
CA GLY A 94 2.51 0.33 20.66
C GLY A 94 2.58 0.99 19.29
N LEU A 95 3.16 0.31 18.31
CA LEU A 95 3.21 0.73 16.90
C LEU A 95 1.82 1.07 16.35
N HIS A 96 0.81 0.31 16.77
CA HIS A 96 -0.57 0.47 16.30
C HIS A 96 -1.53 1.03 17.36
N ASN A 97 -1.03 1.51 18.51
CA ASN A 97 -1.85 2.25 19.46
C ASN A 97 -1.13 3.51 19.94
N ASP A 98 -1.58 4.64 19.43
CA ASP A 98 -1.02 5.98 19.63
C ASP A 98 -1.92 6.88 20.50
N LYS A 99 -3.09 6.38 20.93
CA LYS A 99 -4.08 7.18 21.64
C LYS A 99 -4.18 6.81 23.12
N ALA A 100 -3.88 7.77 23.98
CA ALA A 100 -4.01 7.57 25.42
C ALA A 100 -5.47 7.26 25.82
N GLY A 101 -5.65 6.38 26.80
CA GLY A 101 -6.97 5.98 27.29
C GLY A 101 -7.71 4.99 26.40
N THR A 102 -7.06 4.42 25.38
CA THR A 102 -7.64 3.42 24.49
C THR A 102 -6.85 2.11 24.54
N THR A 103 -7.45 1.05 24.00
CA THR A 103 -6.81 -0.25 23.82
C THR A 103 -7.10 -0.82 22.44
N LEU A 104 -6.18 -1.66 21.96
CA LEU A 104 -6.48 -2.66 20.94
C LEU A 104 -6.80 -3.97 21.63
N VAL A 105 -7.82 -4.67 21.14
CA VAL A 105 -8.10 -6.06 21.52
C VAL A 105 -7.51 -6.96 20.44
N VAL A 106 -6.42 -7.66 20.76
CA VAL A 106 -5.60 -8.40 19.80
C VAL A 106 -5.70 -9.88 20.07
N SER A 107 -5.87 -10.71 19.03
CA SER A 107 -5.76 -12.16 19.20
C SER A 107 -4.34 -12.55 19.60
N THR A 108 -4.20 -13.31 20.68
CA THR A 108 -2.89 -13.88 21.05
C THR A 108 -2.42 -14.93 20.03
N ALA A 109 -3.35 -15.65 19.38
CA ALA A 109 -3.04 -16.70 18.41
C ALA A 109 -2.69 -16.16 17.02
N PHE A 110 -3.38 -15.12 16.58
CA PHE A 110 -3.31 -14.65 15.19
C PHE A 110 -2.80 -13.22 15.03
N PHE A 111 -2.53 -12.49 16.11
CA PHE A 111 -2.02 -11.10 16.08
C PHE A 111 -2.87 -10.09 15.28
N ASN A 112 -4.10 -10.44 14.94
CA ASN A 112 -5.07 -9.53 14.35
C ASN A 112 -5.84 -8.77 15.44
N CYS A 113 -6.37 -7.61 15.09
CA CYS A 113 -7.09 -6.68 15.94
C CYS A 113 -8.61 -6.81 15.74
N LEU A 114 -9.35 -6.81 16.84
CA LEU A 114 -10.81 -6.65 16.80
C LEU A 114 -11.16 -5.31 16.15
N SER A 115 -12.10 -5.34 15.21
CA SER A 115 -12.38 -4.22 14.31
C SER A 115 -13.88 -4.05 14.09
N PHE A 116 -14.30 -2.80 13.90
CA PHE A 116 -15.67 -2.41 13.55
C PHE A 116 -15.77 -1.68 12.19
N ASP A 117 -16.53 -2.24 11.25
CA ASP A 117 -16.83 -1.58 9.96
C ASP A 117 -18.33 -1.64 9.65
N ASP A 118 -19.02 -0.50 9.78
CA ASP A 118 -20.48 -0.42 9.63
C ASP A 118 -20.98 -0.69 8.20
N ARG A 119 -20.06 -0.65 7.22
CA ARG A 119 -20.32 -0.86 5.80
C ARG A 119 -20.37 -2.34 5.43
N LYS A 120 -19.98 -3.23 6.34
CA LYS A 120 -19.99 -4.69 6.12
C LYS A 120 -21.41 -5.25 6.28
N ALA A 121 -21.60 -6.50 5.84
CA ALA A 121 -22.78 -7.26 6.22
C ALA A 121 -22.85 -7.39 7.74
N ASP A 122 -24.06 -7.46 8.33
CA ASP A 122 -24.23 -7.37 9.78
C ASP A 122 -23.41 -8.41 10.57
N ASN A 123 -23.27 -9.63 10.03
CA ASN A 123 -22.47 -10.72 10.59
C ASN A 123 -20.94 -10.53 10.47
N LEU A 124 -20.48 -9.47 9.81
CA LEU A 124 -19.07 -9.11 9.63
C LEU A 124 -18.76 -7.70 10.15
N LYS A 125 -19.69 -7.04 10.83
CA LYS A 125 -19.43 -5.68 11.34
C LYS A 125 -18.44 -5.70 12.47
N ALA A 126 -18.49 -6.70 13.36
CA ALA A 126 -17.44 -7.00 14.33
C ALA A 126 -16.63 -8.20 13.83
N HIS A 127 -15.32 -8.02 13.65
CA HIS A 127 -14.44 -9.05 13.10
C HIS A 127 -13.00 -8.83 13.54
N MET A 128 -12.14 -9.85 13.40
CA MET A 128 -10.70 -9.70 13.52
C MET A 128 -10.11 -9.29 12.17
N PHE A 129 -9.23 -8.30 12.18
CA PHE A 129 -8.56 -7.75 10.99
C PHE A 129 -7.13 -7.37 11.34
N SER A 130 -6.22 -7.40 10.39
CA SER A 130 -4.85 -6.92 10.57
C SER A 130 -4.80 -5.60 11.33
N CYS A 131 -3.93 -5.53 12.32
CA CYS A 131 -3.68 -4.30 13.07
C CYS A 131 -3.05 -3.25 12.13
N GLY A 132 -3.44 -1.98 12.24
CA GLY A 132 -2.95 -0.90 11.37
C GLY A 132 -3.91 -0.45 10.26
N GLY A 133 -5.15 -0.97 10.26
CA GLY A 133 -6.24 -0.48 9.42
C GLY A 133 -6.19 -0.89 7.94
N ARG A 134 -5.14 -1.60 7.49
CA ARG A 134 -5.04 -2.18 6.14
C ARG A 134 -4.92 -3.69 6.19
N ALA A 135 -5.34 -4.34 5.10
CA ALA A 135 -5.42 -5.79 5.01
C ALA A 135 -4.06 -6.51 5.05
N ASP A 136 -2.97 -5.78 4.85
CA ASP A 136 -1.59 -6.26 4.87
C ASP A 136 -0.88 -5.90 6.20
N GLY A 137 -1.60 -5.45 7.22
CA GLY A 137 -1.00 -5.03 8.50
C GLY A 137 -0.24 -3.71 8.44
N SER A 138 -0.10 -3.12 7.25
CA SER A 138 0.50 -1.80 7.10
C SER A 138 -0.50 -0.69 7.45
N GLY A 139 -0.01 0.54 7.53
CA GLY A 139 -0.85 1.71 7.67
C GLY A 139 -0.86 2.29 9.08
N GLN A 140 -1.95 2.99 9.38
CA GLN A 140 -2.17 3.65 10.66
C GLN A 140 -3.46 3.10 11.24
N ILE A 141 -3.44 2.85 12.54
CA ILE A 141 -4.62 2.44 13.27
C ILE A 141 -5.74 3.47 13.06
N THR A 142 -6.96 3.00 12.94
CA THR A 142 -8.15 3.85 12.83
C THR A 142 -9.04 3.64 14.04
N ASP A 143 -9.93 4.60 14.29
CA ASP A 143 -10.94 4.54 15.36
C ASP A 143 -11.82 3.27 15.31
N SER A 144 -11.83 2.53 14.20
CA SER A 144 -12.49 1.24 14.05
C SER A 144 -11.85 0.09 14.82
N GLN A 145 -10.58 0.20 15.20
CA GLN A 145 -9.83 -0.87 15.89
C GLN A 145 -9.47 -0.49 17.33
N GLN A 146 -9.79 0.75 17.73
CA GLN A 146 -9.54 1.27 19.07
C GLN A 146 -10.83 1.20 19.90
N PHE A 147 -10.66 0.86 21.18
CA PHE A 147 -11.73 0.78 22.17
C PHE A 147 -11.35 1.64 23.37
N GLU A 148 -12.34 2.30 23.99
CA GLU A 148 -12.10 3.03 25.23
C GLU A 148 -11.64 2.07 26.34
N PHE A 149 -10.60 2.46 27.09
CA PHE A 149 -9.97 1.59 28.08
C PHE A 149 -9.47 2.38 29.29
N THR A 150 -10.41 3.02 29.99
CA THR A 150 -10.13 3.96 31.09
C THR A 150 -10.23 3.32 32.49
N ASN A 151 -10.89 2.17 32.63
CA ASN A 151 -11.05 1.51 33.94
C ASN A 151 -10.91 -0.03 33.88
N ILE A 152 -9.66 -0.49 33.81
CA ILE A 152 -9.30 -1.92 33.75
C ILE A 152 -9.75 -2.71 35.00
N LYS A 153 -9.99 -2.00 36.12
CA LYS A 153 -10.44 -2.61 37.37
C LYS A 153 -11.94 -2.90 37.42
N ALA A 154 -12.70 -2.47 36.41
CA ALA A 154 -14.11 -2.82 36.31
C ALA A 154 -14.24 -4.34 36.10
N SER A 155 -15.12 -4.99 36.87
CA SER A 155 -15.42 -6.41 36.72
C SER A 155 -16.08 -6.73 35.37
N GLN A 156 -16.70 -5.74 34.75
CA GLN A 156 -17.35 -5.82 33.46
C GLN A 156 -17.09 -4.54 32.66
N ILE A 157 -16.78 -4.70 31.37
CA ILE A 157 -16.53 -3.59 30.45
C ILE A 157 -17.41 -3.70 29.20
N PRO A 158 -17.90 -2.59 28.62
CA PRO A 158 -18.42 -2.60 27.26
C PRO A 158 -17.26 -2.64 26.26
N LEU A 159 -17.43 -3.41 25.18
CA LEU A 159 -16.56 -3.30 24.01
C LEU A 159 -17.22 -2.34 23.00
N ALA A 160 -16.87 -1.07 23.11
CA ALA A 160 -17.39 0.00 22.24
C ALA A 160 -16.26 0.57 21.35
N PRO A 161 -16.33 0.38 20.02
CA PRO A 161 -15.31 0.92 19.13
C PRO A 161 -15.43 2.44 19.03
N LEU A 162 -14.30 3.16 18.90
CA LEU A 162 -14.31 4.63 18.92
C LEU A 162 -15.08 5.23 17.73
N ASN A 163 -15.03 4.60 16.55
CA ASN A 163 -15.82 5.04 15.39
C ASN A 163 -17.34 4.81 15.56
N GLY A 164 -17.76 4.10 16.61
CA GLY A 164 -19.14 4.00 17.08
C GLY A 164 -19.61 5.20 17.91
N ARG A 165 -18.69 6.10 18.30
CA ARG A 165 -18.96 7.38 19.00
C ARG A 165 -19.85 7.24 20.25
N GLY A 166 -19.68 6.15 20.99
CA GLY A 166 -20.45 5.86 22.21
C GLY A 166 -21.89 5.40 22.00
N GLY A 167 -22.38 5.38 20.75
CA GLY A 167 -23.73 4.90 20.40
C GLY A 167 -23.77 3.43 19.97
N ILE A 168 -22.61 2.79 19.81
CA ILE A 168 -22.48 1.40 19.39
C ILE A 168 -21.61 0.64 20.38
N CYS A 169 -22.12 -0.50 20.83
CA CYS A 169 -21.38 -1.50 21.61
C CYS A 169 -21.44 -2.84 20.87
N PHE A 170 -20.53 -3.73 21.24
CA PHE A 170 -20.68 -5.13 20.88
C PHE A 170 -21.56 -5.89 21.87
N ALA A 171 -22.28 -6.87 21.35
CA ALA A 171 -23.09 -7.82 22.09
C ALA A 171 -23.11 -9.15 21.35
N ILE A 172 -23.53 -10.21 22.04
CA ILE A 172 -23.81 -11.48 21.37
C ILE A 172 -25.20 -11.44 20.74
N ALA A 173 -25.27 -11.76 19.44
CA ALA A 173 -26.51 -11.97 18.71
C ALA A 173 -26.36 -13.25 17.87
N ASN A 174 -27.30 -14.19 18.01
CA ASN A 174 -27.27 -15.48 17.31
C ASN A 174 -25.94 -16.25 17.49
N GLY A 175 -25.38 -16.20 18.71
CA GLY A 175 -24.11 -16.86 19.05
C GLY A 175 -22.85 -16.20 18.46
N GLN A 176 -22.96 -15.03 17.83
CA GLN A 176 -21.84 -14.29 17.25
C GLN A 176 -21.71 -12.90 17.86
N LEU A 177 -20.49 -12.38 17.89
CA LEU A 177 -20.26 -10.99 18.26
C LEU A 177 -20.82 -10.08 17.16
N SER A 178 -21.72 -9.18 17.55
CA SER A 178 -22.39 -8.26 16.63
C SER A 178 -22.47 -6.87 17.24
N LYS A 179 -22.85 -5.88 16.43
CA LYS A 179 -23.12 -4.52 16.89
C LYS A 179 -24.51 -4.43 17.52
N THR A 180 -24.65 -3.54 18.48
CA THR A 180 -25.93 -3.10 19.00
C THR A 180 -25.86 -1.63 19.41
N ALA A 181 -27.01 -0.96 19.48
CA ALA A 181 -27.07 0.40 20.02
C ALA A 181 -26.86 0.35 21.54
N CYS A 182 -26.10 1.32 22.09
CA CYS A 182 -25.84 1.39 23.53
C CYS A 182 -25.54 2.81 24.00
N THR A 183 -25.46 2.96 25.33
CA THR A 183 -24.83 4.09 26.01
C THR A 183 -23.68 3.52 26.85
N THR A 184 -22.43 3.90 26.55
CA THR A 184 -21.25 3.28 27.20
C THR A 184 -21.15 3.52 28.70
N SER A 185 -21.81 4.57 29.23
CA SER A 185 -21.90 4.82 30.67
C SER A 185 -22.91 3.94 31.41
N SER A 186 -23.81 3.27 30.69
CA SER A 186 -24.81 2.36 31.25
C SER A 186 -25.16 1.26 30.23
N PRO A 187 -24.21 0.37 29.91
CA PRO A 187 -24.43 -0.71 28.95
C PRO A 187 -25.42 -1.73 29.51
N ALA A 188 -26.24 -2.32 28.64
CA ALA A 188 -27.11 -3.44 29.04
C ALA A 188 -26.27 -4.68 29.40
N ALA A 189 -26.83 -5.60 30.19
CA ALA A 189 -26.09 -6.77 30.68
C ALA A 189 -25.47 -7.61 29.55
N ASN A 190 -26.15 -7.78 28.41
CA ASN A 190 -25.63 -8.51 27.26
C ASN A 190 -24.60 -7.72 26.40
N GLN A 191 -24.32 -6.48 26.77
CA GLN A 191 -23.34 -5.59 26.14
C GLN A 191 -22.05 -5.45 26.96
N THR A 192 -21.97 -6.15 28.10
CA THR A 192 -20.80 -6.14 28.97
C THR A 192 -20.05 -7.47 28.90
N PHE A 193 -18.74 -7.38 29.09
CA PHE A 193 -17.80 -8.49 29.01
C PHE A 193 -16.90 -8.49 30.24
N THR A 194 -16.60 -9.68 30.76
CA THR A 194 -15.64 -9.85 31.85
C THR A 194 -14.28 -10.23 31.26
N LEU A 195 -13.22 -9.53 31.66
CA LEU A 195 -11.86 -9.86 31.24
C LEU A 195 -11.20 -10.75 32.30
N GLY A 196 -10.69 -11.91 31.90
CA GLY A 196 -9.98 -12.82 32.80
C GLY A 196 -10.86 -13.79 33.61
N ASN A 197 -10.24 -14.49 34.57
CA ASN A 197 -10.72 -15.65 35.37
C ASN A 197 -10.59 -17.04 34.70
N GLY A 198 -9.46 -17.36 34.07
CA GLY A 198 -9.14 -18.71 33.61
C GLY A 198 -7.64 -18.98 33.64
N ALA A 199 -7.13 -19.51 34.75
CA ALA A 199 -5.75 -19.96 34.90
C ALA A 199 -5.50 -21.23 34.06
N VAL A 200 -4.41 -21.26 33.28
CA VAL A 200 -3.30 -22.23 33.39
C VAL A 200 -2.04 -21.55 32.86
N ALA A 201 -1.01 -21.39 33.69
CA ALA A 201 0.29 -20.90 33.27
C ALA A 201 1.01 -21.99 32.44
N VAL A 202 1.39 -21.69 31.21
CA VAL A 202 2.31 -22.52 30.41
C VAL A 202 3.72 -21.93 30.58
N PRO A 203 4.71 -22.71 31.05
CA PRO A 203 6.07 -22.22 31.21
C PRO A 203 6.78 -22.06 29.85
N PRO A 204 7.73 -21.11 29.72
CA PRO A 204 8.45 -20.86 28.47
C PRO A 204 9.43 -21.99 28.12
N PRO A 205 9.67 -22.30 26.82
CA PRO A 205 10.65 -23.29 26.41
C PRO A 205 12.09 -22.78 26.62
N ALA A 206 12.96 -23.69 27.09
CA ALA A 206 14.37 -23.42 27.39
C ALA A 206 15.22 -23.16 26.13
N PRO A 207 16.27 -22.32 26.21
CA PRO A 207 17.19 -22.06 25.09
C PRO A 207 18.13 -23.25 24.85
N ALA A 208 18.30 -23.63 23.58
CA ALA A 208 19.22 -24.67 23.14
C ALA A 208 20.66 -24.14 23.04
N ASN A 209 21.59 -24.92 23.61
CA ASN A 209 23.02 -24.65 23.69
C ASN A 209 23.74 -24.62 22.34
N THR A 210 24.69 -23.71 22.27
CA THR A 210 25.77 -23.56 21.29
C THR A 210 26.71 -24.78 21.28
N SER A 211 27.22 -25.15 20.10
CA SER A 211 28.43 -25.97 19.96
C SER A 211 29.33 -25.36 18.90
N SER A 212 30.54 -25.05 19.33
CA SER A 212 31.69 -24.55 18.57
C SER A 212 32.46 -25.72 17.94
N ALA A 213 33.01 -25.50 16.75
CA ALA A 213 34.12 -26.29 16.23
C ALA A 213 35.07 -25.38 15.43
N THR A 214 36.36 -25.57 15.71
CA THR A 214 37.50 -24.74 15.33
C THR A 214 38.26 -25.36 14.15
N SER A 215 38.66 -24.49 13.20
CA SER A 215 39.84 -24.48 12.31
C SER A 215 40.32 -25.74 11.56
N SER A 216 40.63 -25.59 10.26
CA SER A 216 42.00 -25.75 9.70
C SER A 216 42.09 -25.36 8.21
N SER A 217 43.21 -24.71 7.88
CA SER A 217 43.62 -24.09 6.62
C SER A 217 44.14 -25.08 5.56
N ALA A 218 44.10 -24.71 4.27
CA ALA A 218 45.27 -24.67 3.37
C ALA A 218 44.89 -24.28 1.92
N SER A 219 45.85 -23.59 1.29
CA SER A 219 45.84 -22.80 0.07
C SER A 219 45.85 -23.62 -1.24
N GLN A 220 45.41 -23.01 -2.35
CA GLN A 220 46.17 -22.99 -3.61
C GLN A 220 45.63 -21.97 -4.62
N SER A 221 46.58 -21.30 -5.27
CA SER A 221 46.45 -20.19 -6.22
C SER A 221 46.50 -20.66 -7.67
N SER A 222 45.74 -20.02 -8.56
CA SER A 222 46.11 -19.91 -9.98
C SER A 222 45.48 -18.68 -10.62
N SER A 223 46.32 -17.94 -11.34
CA SER A 223 46.11 -16.62 -11.93
C SER A 223 45.35 -16.64 -13.25
N SER A 224 44.41 -15.72 -13.42
CA SER A 224 44.02 -15.15 -14.72
C SER A 224 43.43 -13.74 -14.52
N ALA A 225 43.79 -12.82 -15.41
CA ALA A 225 43.64 -11.37 -15.30
C ALA A 225 42.24 -10.85 -14.89
N PRO A 226 42.13 -9.82 -14.01
CA PRO A 226 40.85 -9.37 -13.49
C PRO A 226 40.11 -8.42 -14.46
N PRO A 227 38.80 -8.60 -14.65
CA PRO A 227 37.90 -7.56 -15.15
C PRO A 227 37.77 -6.44 -14.09
N PRO A 228 37.21 -5.25 -14.42
CA PRO A 228 37.11 -4.13 -13.47
C PRO A 228 36.46 -4.56 -12.15
N ALA A 229 37.14 -4.24 -11.04
CA ALA A 229 36.87 -4.74 -9.70
C ALA A 229 35.40 -4.52 -9.27
N GLN A 230 34.66 -5.62 -9.14
CA GLN A 230 33.49 -5.65 -8.27
C GLN A 230 33.98 -5.62 -6.83
N THR A 231 33.64 -4.55 -6.11
CA THR A 231 33.84 -4.43 -4.66
C THR A 231 33.23 -5.66 -3.98
N ALA A 232 34.01 -6.35 -3.14
CA ALA A 232 33.52 -7.50 -2.38
C ALA A 232 32.26 -7.12 -1.60
N ALA A 233 31.24 -7.99 -1.64
CA ALA A 233 30.01 -7.79 -0.90
C ALA A 233 30.32 -7.60 0.60
N PRO A 234 29.64 -6.65 1.30
CA PRO A 234 29.86 -6.45 2.73
C PRO A 234 29.64 -7.75 3.52
N ALA A 235 30.40 -7.93 4.60
CA ALA A 235 30.21 -9.04 5.52
C ALA A 235 28.74 -9.14 6.00
N ALA A 236 28.27 -10.38 6.21
CA ALA A 236 26.92 -10.63 6.70
C ALA A 236 26.71 -9.93 8.05
N PRO A 237 25.51 -9.34 8.31
CA PRO A 237 25.25 -8.66 9.55
C PRO A 237 25.30 -9.64 10.74
N THR A 238 25.81 -9.17 11.87
CA THR A 238 25.88 -9.93 13.14
C THR A 238 24.68 -9.64 14.05
N GLY A 239 23.70 -8.85 13.59
CA GLY A 239 22.49 -8.51 14.33
C GLY A 239 21.50 -9.67 14.46
N SER A 240 20.56 -9.56 15.40
CA SER A 240 19.50 -10.54 15.66
C SER A 240 18.44 -10.62 14.54
N VAL A 241 18.49 -9.73 13.55
CA VAL A 241 17.57 -9.72 12.41
C VAL A 241 18.05 -10.72 11.37
N LYS A 242 17.32 -11.83 11.22
CA LYS A 242 17.53 -12.77 10.12
C LYS A 242 17.08 -12.12 8.82
N LEU A 243 18.03 -11.86 7.93
CA LEU A 243 17.73 -11.38 6.58
C LEU A 243 16.97 -12.45 5.79
N ASP A 244 16.05 -11.98 4.96
CA ASP A 244 15.45 -12.77 3.89
C ASP A 244 16.10 -12.33 2.59
N ASP A 245 16.95 -13.19 2.02
CA ASP A 245 17.71 -12.86 0.82
C ASP A 245 16.80 -12.61 -0.40
N ALA A 246 15.69 -13.34 -0.50
CA ALA A 246 14.74 -13.17 -1.59
C ALA A 246 14.01 -11.83 -1.47
N ALA A 247 13.50 -11.52 -0.28
CA ALA A 247 12.81 -10.26 -0.03
C ALA A 247 13.77 -9.06 -0.10
N THR A 248 15.03 -9.22 0.32
CA THR A 248 16.08 -8.20 0.17
C THR A 248 16.38 -7.97 -1.30
N LYS A 249 16.53 -9.03 -2.10
CA LYS A 249 16.81 -8.91 -3.54
C LYS A 249 15.66 -8.25 -4.30
N GLU A 250 14.42 -8.59 -3.96
CA GLU A 250 13.24 -7.94 -4.49
C GLU A 250 13.24 -6.44 -4.14
N ALA A 251 13.40 -6.14 -2.85
CA ALA A 251 13.36 -4.79 -2.29
C ALA A 251 14.46 -3.88 -2.82
N GLN A 252 15.67 -4.41 -2.93
CA GLN A 252 16.91 -3.67 -3.18
C GLN A 252 17.45 -3.92 -4.59
N THR A 253 16.60 -3.72 -5.58
CA THR A 253 17.00 -3.84 -6.98
C THR A 253 17.72 -2.58 -7.45
N ARG A 254 18.94 -2.74 -7.96
CA ARG A 254 19.69 -1.65 -8.59
C ARG A 254 18.94 -1.12 -9.82
N ASP A 255 18.81 0.20 -9.90
CA ASP A 255 18.34 0.86 -11.13
C ASP A 255 19.52 1.04 -12.09
N ASP A 256 19.61 0.14 -13.07
CA ASP A 256 20.63 0.20 -14.12
C ASP A 256 20.31 1.21 -15.24
N THR A 257 19.08 1.74 -15.25
CA THR A 257 18.68 2.82 -16.18
C THR A 257 18.97 4.22 -15.64
N ALA A 258 19.47 4.30 -14.41
CA ALA A 258 19.71 5.54 -13.71
C ALA A 258 20.88 6.35 -14.29
N THR A 259 20.67 7.64 -14.49
CA THR A 259 21.74 8.62 -14.67
C THR A 259 22.28 9.01 -13.30
N ARG A 260 23.56 8.71 -13.07
CA ARG A 260 24.27 8.97 -11.81
C ARG A 260 25.13 10.21 -11.98
N ALA A 261 24.83 11.25 -11.22
CA ALA A 261 25.66 12.44 -11.16
C ALA A 261 26.98 12.16 -10.41
N LEU A 262 26.91 11.34 -9.36
CA LEU A 262 28.05 10.86 -8.60
C LEU A 262 27.85 9.36 -8.34
N THR A 263 28.94 8.60 -8.36
CA THR A 263 28.92 7.14 -8.13
C THR A 263 29.99 6.80 -7.09
N ALA A 264 29.61 5.99 -6.11
CA ALA A 264 30.48 5.50 -5.05
C ALA A 264 31.31 6.61 -4.38
N VAL A 265 30.64 7.68 -3.96
CA VAL A 265 31.26 8.81 -3.26
C VAL A 265 30.91 8.79 -1.77
N PRO A 266 31.85 9.15 -0.87
CA PRO A 266 31.52 9.34 0.53
C PRO A 266 30.71 10.62 0.76
N ILE A 267 29.92 10.63 1.82
CA ILE A 267 29.29 11.84 2.35
C ILE A 267 29.97 12.15 3.68
N LYS A 268 30.68 13.26 3.76
CA LYS A 268 31.47 13.64 4.95
C LYS A 268 30.76 14.70 5.78
N THR A 269 30.75 14.53 7.09
CA THR A 269 30.31 15.54 8.06
C THR A 269 31.35 16.65 8.18
N LEU A 270 31.00 17.76 8.84
CA LEU A 270 31.93 18.87 9.06
C LEU A 270 33.21 18.45 9.82
N SER A 271 33.13 17.39 10.64
CA SER A 271 34.30 16.84 11.35
C SER A 271 35.24 16.03 10.44
N GLY A 272 34.90 15.85 9.16
CA GLY A 272 35.66 15.05 8.20
C GLY A 272 35.39 13.54 8.26
N LYS A 273 34.51 13.09 9.16
CA LYS A 273 34.02 11.70 9.23
C LYS A 273 33.00 11.38 8.15
N CYS A 274 32.86 10.11 7.80
CA CYS A 274 31.94 9.65 6.76
C CYS A 274 30.62 9.15 7.36
N LEU A 275 29.51 9.47 6.69
CA LEU A 275 28.25 8.78 6.92
C LEU A 275 28.41 7.31 6.59
N THR A 276 28.04 6.44 7.52
CA THR A 276 28.18 5.00 7.43
C THR A 276 26.84 4.34 7.71
N ILE A 277 26.43 3.44 6.81
CA ILE A 277 25.20 2.67 7.01
C ILE A 277 25.45 1.61 8.08
N ASN A 278 24.62 1.60 9.13
CA ASN A 278 24.67 0.56 10.14
C ASN A 278 24.06 -0.74 9.60
N VAL A 279 24.91 -1.68 9.18
CA VAL A 279 24.51 -2.95 8.57
C VAL A 279 23.73 -3.88 9.49
N ASN A 280 23.84 -3.68 10.81
CA ASN A 280 23.15 -4.47 11.84
C ASN A 280 21.80 -3.86 12.24
N SER A 281 21.39 -2.76 11.60
CA SER A 281 20.09 -2.13 11.79
C SER A 281 19.13 -2.45 10.64
N GLY A 282 17.86 -2.09 10.82
CA GLY A 282 16.82 -2.27 9.82
C GLY A 282 16.01 -3.55 9.98
N ASP A 283 15.16 -3.82 8.99
CA ASP A 283 14.31 -5.00 8.92
C ASP A 283 14.94 -6.13 8.08
N PHE A 284 14.20 -7.22 7.93
CA PHE A 284 14.63 -8.42 7.18
C PHE A 284 14.88 -8.18 5.68
N ARG A 285 14.47 -7.03 5.12
CA ARG A 285 14.70 -6.61 3.72
C ARG A 285 15.80 -5.55 3.60
N ARG A 286 16.49 -5.23 4.70
CA ARG A 286 17.43 -4.09 4.81
C ARG A 286 16.75 -2.72 4.60
N ASN A 287 15.48 -2.60 4.99
CA ASN A 287 14.85 -1.29 5.15
C ASN A 287 15.06 -0.74 6.56
N LEU A 288 14.83 0.56 6.74
CA LEU A 288 14.95 1.25 8.03
C LEU A 288 16.37 1.15 8.62
N MET A 289 17.40 0.99 7.78
CA MET A 289 18.78 0.99 8.27
C MET A 289 19.17 2.41 8.68
N THR A 290 19.71 2.57 9.88
CA THR A 290 20.18 3.86 10.36
C THR A 290 21.56 4.21 9.80
N LEU A 291 21.92 5.49 9.88
CA LEU A 291 23.24 5.98 9.49
C LEU A 291 23.93 6.62 10.70
N THR A 292 25.22 6.36 10.86
CA THR A 292 26.10 6.92 11.90
C THR A 292 27.24 7.71 11.25
N GLU A 293 27.94 8.53 12.03
CA GLU A 293 29.23 9.08 11.59
C GLU A 293 30.40 8.21 12.09
N GLU A 294 31.30 7.84 11.18
CA GLU A 294 32.48 7.02 11.49
C GLU A 294 33.71 7.53 10.73
N ALA A 295 34.90 7.05 11.10
CA ALA A 295 36.11 7.36 10.34
C ALA A 295 35.94 6.90 8.88
N CYS A 296 36.39 7.73 7.93
CA CYS A 296 36.35 7.38 6.51
C CYS A 296 37.36 6.26 6.22
N THR A 297 36.85 5.06 5.96
CA THR A 297 37.64 3.87 5.59
C THR A 297 37.57 3.57 4.10
N GLY A 298 36.60 4.16 3.39
CA GLY A 298 36.31 3.86 1.99
C GLY A 298 35.45 2.61 1.80
N ALA A 299 34.99 1.97 2.89
CA ALA A 299 34.11 0.81 2.84
C ALA A 299 32.83 1.09 2.02
N ALA A 300 32.29 0.06 1.36
CA ALA A 300 31.09 0.20 0.51
C ALA A 300 29.87 0.75 1.27
N THR A 301 29.78 0.51 2.59
CA THR A 301 28.76 1.06 3.49
C THR A 301 28.87 2.57 3.73
N GLN A 302 29.98 3.18 3.29
CA GLN A 302 30.25 4.62 3.33
C GLN A 302 30.15 5.26 1.95
N GLN A 303 29.81 4.48 0.92
CA GLN A 303 29.73 4.95 -0.47
C GLN A 303 28.28 5.09 -0.91
N PHE A 304 28.01 6.22 -1.56
CA PHE A 304 26.69 6.58 -2.04
C PHE A 304 26.73 6.99 -3.51
N ASP A 305 25.66 6.69 -4.22
CA ASP A 305 25.39 7.19 -5.55
C ASP A 305 24.37 8.33 -5.47
N PHE A 306 24.57 9.36 -6.28
CA PHE A 306 23.60 10.44 -6.44
C PHE A 306 22.91 10.29 -7.79
N ILE A 307 21.66 9.84 -7.78
CA ILE A 307 20.88 9.55 -8.99
C ILE A 307 19.99 10.74 -9.31
N THR A 308 20.23 11.41 -10.44
CA THR A 308 19.46 12.59 -10.88
C THR A 308 18.38 12.28 -11.91
N LYS A 309 18.37 11.05 -12.45
CA LYS A 309 17.33 10.53 -13.34
C LYS A 309 17.31 9.00 -13.26
N GLY A 310 16.15 8.37 -13.36
CA GLY A 310 16.03 6.90 -13.40
C GLY A 310 14.59 6.44 -13.18
N LYS A 311 14.37 5.13 -13.06
CA LYS A 311 13.08 4.50 -12.72
C LYS A 311 12.45 5.09 -11.46
N HIS A 312 13.29 5.52 -10.51
CA HIS A 312 12.86 6.08 -9.23
C HIS A 312 13.22 7.57 -9.06
N ASN A 313 13.73 8.26 -10.10
CA ASN A 313 13.88 9.70 -10.06
C ASN A 313 13.43 10.35 -11.37
N ASP A 314 12.26 10.97 -11.33
CA ASP A 314 11.61 11.64 -12.45
C ASP A 314 11.50 13.17 -12.26
N LYS A 315 12.03 13.70 -11.16
CA LYS A 315 11.93 15.13 -10.82
C LYS A 315 13.23 15.86 -11.15
N ALA A 316 13.14 16.82 -12.07
CA ALA A 316 14.27 17.66 -12.42
C ALA A 316 14.76 18.48 -11.21
N GLY A 317 16.08 18.63 -11.09
CA GLY A 317 16.70 19.39 -10.00
C GLY A 317 16.77 18.67 -8.65
N THR A 318 16.36 17.41 -8.57
CA THR A 318 16.51 16.58 -7.37
C THR A 318 17.41 15.37 -7.62
N SER A 319 17.88 14.77 -6.53
CA SER A 319 18.60 13.51 -6.53
C SER A 319 18.02 12.54 -5.52
N LEU A 320 18.23 11.25 -5.78
CA LEU A 320 18.23 10.21 -4.74
C LEU A 320 19.64 10.06 -4.22
N VAL A 321 19.77 9.88 -2.91
CA VAL A 321 21.01 9.44 -2.28
C VAL A 321 20.87 7.93 -2.03
N VAL A 322 21.61 7.12 -2.80
CA VAL A 322 21.44 5.66 -2.83
C VAL A 322 22.68 4.99 -2.28
N SER A 323 22.53 3.98 -1.43
CA SER A 323 23.67 3.16 -1.01
C SER A 323 24.28 2.45 -2.20
N THR A 324 25.60 2.57 -2.40
CA THR A 324 26.29 1.77 -3.40
C THR A 324 26.34 0.28 -3.00
N ALA A 325 26.36 -0.02 -1.70
CA ALA A 325 26.42 -1.39 -1.18
C ALA A 325 25.07 -2.12 -1.23
N PHE A 326 23.98 -1.41 -0.94
CA PHE A 326 22.67 -2.02 -0.70
C PHE A 326 21.58 -1.54 -1.64
N PHE A 327 21.82 -0.56 -2.52
CA PHE A 327 20.84 -0.02 -3.47
C PHE A 327 19.54 0.53 -2.86
N ASN A 328 19.47 0.70 -1.54
CA ASN A 328 18.41 1.43 -0.86
C ASN A 328 18.64 2.93 -0.90
N CYS A 329 17.57 3.71 -0.79
CA CYS A 329 17.54 5.15 -0.83
C CYS A 329 17.48 5.74 0.58
N LEU A 330 18.23 6.82 0.80
CA LEU A 330 18.06 7.67 1.98
C LEU A 330 16.63 8.23 1.99
N SER A 331 15.97 8.18 3.14
CA SER A 331 14.55 8.44 3.31
C SER A 331 14.26 9.21 4.60
N PHE A 332 13.25 10.09 4.55
CA PHE A 332 12.75 10.83 5.70
C PHE A 332 11.24 10.62 5.96
N ASP A 333 10.89 10.08 7.12
CA ASP A 333 9.50 9.87 7.54
C ASP A 333 9.25 10.52 8.92
N ASP A 334 8.57 11.65 8.93
CA ASP A 334 8.29 12.44 10.14
C ASP A 334 7.35 11.73 11.13
N ARG A 335 6.68 10.66 10.69
CA ARG A 335 5.78 9.83 11.50
C ARG A 335 6.52 8.76 12.30
N LYS A 336 7.81 8.54 12.05
CA LYS A 336 8.61 7.53 12.77
C LYS A 336 9.10 8.07 14.12
N ALA A 337 9.52 7.16 14.99
CA ALA A 337 10.27 7.51 16.20
C ALA A 337 11.52 8.32 15.82
N ASP A 338 11.95 9.25 16.67
CA ASP A 338 12.98 10.24 16.32
C ASP A 338 14.28 9.62 15.78
N ASN A 339 14.70 8.48 16.35
CA ASN A 339 15.88 7.73 15.93
C ASN A 339 15.74 6.97 14.59
N LEU A 340 14.54 6.95 13.99
CA LEU A 340 14.23 6.31 12.72
C LEU A 340 13.63 7.29 11.71
N LYS A 341 13.56 8.58 12.01
CA LYS A 341 13.03 9.58 11.06
C LYS A 341 13.89 9.68 9.81
N VAL A 342 15.20 9.48 9.92
CA VAL A 342 16.15 9.41 8.80
C VAL A 342 16.72 7.99 8.73
N HIS A 343 16.59 7.33 7.58
CA HIS A 343 17.00 5.93 7.42
C HIS A 343 17.21 5.59 5.94
N MET A 344 17.83 4.45 5.66
CA MET A 344 17.86 3.85 4.33
C MET A 344 16.63 2.96 4.13
N PHE A 345 15.96 3.08 2.99
CA PHE A 345 14.74 2.36 2.65
C PHE A 345 14.72 2.01 1.16
N SER A 346 14.06 0.94 0.75
CA SER A 346 13.91 0.56 -0.66
C SER A 346 13.52 1.77 -1.51
N CYS A 347 14.21 1.95 -2.62
CA CYS A 347 13.90 3.02 -3.55
C CYS A 347 12.50 2.83 -4.14
N GLY A 348 11.65 3.85 -4.09
CA GLY A 348 10.27 3.77 -4.58
C GLY A 348 9.20 3.76 -3.50
N GLY A 349 9.48 4.22 -2.27
CA GLY A 349 8.48 4.54 -1.26
C GLY A 349 7.69 3.36 -0.68
N ARG A 350 7.94 2.13 -1.13
CA ARG A 350 7.37 0.88 -0.59
C ARG A 350 8.49 -0.06 -0.14
N ALA A 351 8.20 -0.89 0.86
CA ALA A 351 9.21 -1.74 1.49
C ALA A 351 9.84 -2.78 0.53
N ASP A 352 9.09 -3.20 -0.48
CA ASP A 352 9.51 -4.12 -1.54
C ASP A 352 10.13 -3.40 -2.77
N GLY A 353 10.33 -2.08 -2.70
CA GLY A 353 10.83 -1.29 -3.84
C GLY A 353 9.83 -1.13 -4.99
N SER A 354 8.62 -1.71 -4.89
CA SER A 354 7.61 -1.73 -5.95
C SER A 354 6.71 -0.49 -5.94
N GLY A 355 7.28 0.71 -5.82
CA GLY A 355 6.47 1.94 -5.78
C GLY A 355 7.06 3.11 -6.55
N GLN A 356 6.40 4.26 -6.39
CA GLN A 356 6.91 5.55 -6.84
C GLN A 356 7.77 6.14 -5.75
N ILE A 357 8.82 6.82 -6.18
CA ILE A 357 9.56 7.66 -5.27
C ILE A 357 8.62 8.68 -4.62
N THR A 358 8.82 8.91 -3.35
CA THR A 358 8.09 9.92 -2.57
C THR A 358 9.02 11.10 -2.33
N ASP A 359 8.44 12.27 -2.07
CA ASP A 359 9.21 13.47 -1.70
C ASP A 359 10.10 13.24 -0.44
N SER A 360 9.86 12.16 0.32
CA SER A 360 10.72 11.73 1.44
C SER A 360 12.08 11.15 1.04
N GLN A 361 12.24 10.69 -0.20
CA GLN A 361 13.47 10.06 -0.68
C GLN A 361 14.21 10.94 -1.70
N GLN A 362 13.66 12.12 -2.00
CA GLN A 362 14.23 13.08 -2.94
C GLN A 362 14.90 14.24 -2.17
N PHE A 363 16.03 14.70 -2.68
CA PHE A 363 16.82 15.79 -2.14
C PHE A 363 17.10 16.83 -3.22
N GLU A 364 17.06 18.12 -2.88
CA GLU A 364 17.45 19.15 -3.83
C GLU A 364 18.91 18.95 -4.28
N PHE A 365 19.15 19.04 -5.60
CA PHE A 365 20.44 18.73 -6.21
C PHE A 365 20.75 19.68 -7.37
N ALA A 366 20.66 20.99 -7.11
CA ALA A 366 20.85 22.01 -8.13
C ALA A 366 22.31 22.46 -8.29
N ASN A 367 23.18 22.28 -7.27
CA ASN A 367 24.53 22.88 -7.24
C ASN A 367 25.60 21.91 -6.71
N VAL A 368 25.89 20.84 -7.45
CA VAL A 368 26.97 19.88 -7.10
C VAL A 368 28.37 20.50 -7.03
N LYS A 369 28.53 21.75 -7.45
CA LYS A 369 29.77 22.51 -7.37
C LYS A 369 30.00 23.17 -6.01
N ALA A 370 28.99 23.22 -5.13
CA ALA A 370 29.17 23.73 -3.79
C ALA A 370 30.06 22.75 -2.99
N PRO A 371 31.07 23.23 -2.24
CA PRO A 371 31.96 22.37 -1.46
C PRO A 371 31.20 21.63 -0.36
N GLN A 372 30.08 22.20 0.11
CA GLN A 372 29.22 21.68 1.15
C GLN A 372 27.76 21.88 0.75
N ILE A 373 26.92 20.86 0.97
CA ILE A 373 25.48 20.90 0.68
C ILE A 373 24.69 20.44 1.90
N PRO A 374 23.50 21.00 2.18
CA PRO A 374 22.58 20.40 3.13
C PRO A 374 21.91 19.16 2.53
N LEU A 375 21.70 18.15 3.35
CA LEU A 375 20.79 17.05 3.01
C LEU A 375 19.39 17.42 3.52
N ALA A 376 18.61 18.08 2.65
CA ALA A 376 17.24 18.50 2.94
C ALA A 376 16.26 17.71 2.06
N PRO A 377 15.38 16.87 2.65
CA PRO A 377 14.42 16.10 1.87
C PRO A 377 13.29 17.02 1.37
N ILE A 378 12.74 16.74 0.19
CA ILE A 378 11.71 17.57 -0.45
C ILE A 378 10.45 17.68 0.42
N ASN A 379 10.02 16.60 1.07
CA ASN A 379 8.85 16.63 1.97
C ASN A 379 9.08 17.48 3.23
N GLY A 380 10.33 17.84 3.53
CA GLY A 380 10.69 18.81 4.56
C GLY A 380 10.45 20.27 4.16
N ARG A 381 10.14 20.54 2.88
CA ARG A 381 9.80 21.87 2.33
C ARG A 381 10.81 22.97 2.69
N GLY A 382 12.09 22.59 2.77
CA GLY A 382 13.19 23.48 3.13
C GLY A 382 13.28 23.87 4.62
N GLY A 383 12.35 23.38 5.45
CA GLY A 383 12.31 23.57 6.91
C GLY A 383 13.01 22.46 7.70
N VAL A 384 13.41 21.37 7.04
CA VAL A 384 14.06 20.21 7.66
C VAL A 384 15.38 19.93 6.93
N CYS A 385 16.45 19.79 7.71
CA CYS A 385 17.76 19.33 7.25
C CYS A 385 18.17 18.13 8.07
N PHE A 386 19.14 17.36 7.57
CA PHE A 386 19.79 16.34 8.36
C PHE A 386 21.02 16.87 9.06
N ALA A 387 21.28 16.35 10.25
CA ALA A 387 22.47 16.62 11.05
C ALA A 387 22.83 15.37 11.86
N ILE A 388 24.03 15.34 12.43
CA ILE A 388 24.39 14.30 13.40
C ILE A 388 23.79 14.67 14.75
N VAL A 389 22.83 13.87 15.21
CA VAL A 389 22.14 14.01 16.49
C VAL A 389 22.42 12.75 17.29
N ASN A 390 23.08 12.88 18.45
CA ASN A 390 23.45 11.76 19.32
C ASN A 390 24.24 10.65 18.58
N GLY A 391 25.13 11.04 17.67
CA GLY A 391 25.98 10.11 16.90
C GLY A 391 25.28 9.41 15.73
N GLN A 392 24.02 9.71 15.45
CA GLN A 392 23.25 9.20 14.31
C GLN A 392 22.81 10.33 13.39
N LEU A 393 22.63 10.04 12.11
CA LEU A 393 22.00 10.97 11.20
C LEU A 393 20.51 11.11 11.58
N GLY A 394 20.12 12.31 11.99
CA GLY A 394 18.75 12.62 12.41
C GLY A 394 18.23 13.86 11.70
N LYS A 395 16.98 14.23 12.02
CA LYS A 395 16.40 15.49 11.54
C LYS A 395 16.72 16.65 12.48
N THR A 396 16.82 17.84 11.92
CA THR A 396 16.80 19.11 12.65
C THR A 396 16.00 20.12 11.85
N ASP A 397 15.40 21.09 12.55
CA ASP A 397 14.77 22.22 11.89
C ASP A 397 15.88 23.10 11.27
N CYS A 398 15.65 23.63 10.08
CA CYS A 398 16.63 24.44 9.36
C CYS A 398 15.98 25.39 8.35
N LYS A 399 16.80 26.25 7.75
CA LYS A 399 16.49 26.91 6.49
C LYS A 399 17.47 26.39 5.44
N SER A 400 17.02 25.51 4.55
CA SER A 400 17.88 24.84 3.54
C SER A 400 18.69 25.78 2.63
N SER A 401 18.24 27.03 2.43
CA SER A 401 18.99 28.06 1.70
C SER A 401 20.12 28.70 2.50
N SER A 402 20.18 28.47 3.81
CA SER A 402 21.20 28.96 4.74
C SER A 402 21.33 27.99 5.93
N PRO A 403 21.76 26.74 5.68
CA PRO A 403 21.87 25.72 6.72
C PRO A 403 22.97 26.09 7.74
N ALA A 404 22.81 25.63 8.98
CA ALA A 404 23.89 25.72 9.97
C ALA A 404 25.06 24.81 9.58
N ALA A 405 26.26 25.07 10.11
CA ALA A 405 27.48 24.37 9.69
C ALA A 405 27.41 22.84 9.92
N ASP A 406 26.79 22.41 11.01
CA ASP A 406 26.52 21.02 11.37
C ASP A 406 25.41 20.34 10.55
N GLN A 407 24.70 21.12 9.73
CA GLN A 407 23.65 20.68 8.81
C GLN A 407 24.16 20.56 7.36
N THR A 408 25.46 20.73 7.15
CA THR A 408 26.10 20.66 5.83
C THR A 408 27.05 19.47 5.72
N PHE A 409 27.13 18.92 4.52
CA PHE A 409 27.93 17.74 4.21
C PHE A 409 28.79 17.98 2.97
N THR A 410 30.00 17.45 2.98
CA THR A 410 30.89 17.44 1.82
C THR A 410 30.69 16.14 1.05
N ILE A 411 30.43 16.22 -0.26
CA ILE A 411 30.24 15.03 -1.09
C ILE A 411 31.53 14.71 -1.84
N GLY A 412 32.01 13.47 -1.73
CA GLY A 412 33.27 13.04 -2.33
C GLY A 412 34.52 13.46 -1.54
N ASN A 413 35.67 13.29 -2.18
CA ASN A 413 36.99 13.58 -1.57
C ASN A 413 37.54 14.98 -1.90
N ASN A 414 36.80 15.82 -2.63
CA ASN A 414 37.17 17.19 -3.05
C ASN A 414 38.66 17.42 -3.37
N ALA A 415 39.04 17.02 -4.58
CA ALA A 415 39.97 17.78 -5.42
C ALA A 415 39.60 17.52 -6.89
N GLY A 416 38.92 18.46 -7.54
CA GLY A 416 38.71 18.51 -9.00
C GLY A 416 37.88 17.37 -9.62
N VAL A 417 36.57 17.57 -9.78
CA VAL A 417 35.75 16.70 -10.61
C VAL A 417 36.18 16.87 -12.07
N THR A 418 36.98 15.94 -12.59
CA THR A 418 37.21 15.80 -14.03
C THR A 418 35.98 15.07 -14.61
N PRO A 419 35.26 15.63 -15.60
CA PRO A 419 34.09 14.97 -16.19
C PRO A 419 34.47 13.58 -16.74
N ALA A 420 33.61 12.58 -16.51
CA ALA A 420 33.71 11.28 -17.17
C ALA A 420 33.65 11.44 -18.71
N PRO A 421 34.38 10.62 -19.49
CA PRO A 421 34.48 10.79 -20.93
C PRO A 421 33.12 10.64 -21.61
N THR A 422 32.77 11.65 -22.41
CA THR A 422 31.57 11.68 -23.23
C THR A 422 31.62 10.56 -24.26
N GLN A 423 30.77 9.55 -24.09
CA GLN A 423 30.59 8.51 -25.10
C GLN A 423 29.86 9.14 -26.30
N ALA A 424 30.57 9.27 -27.42
CA ALA A 424 30.06 9.86 -28.65
C ALA A 424 28.98 8.97 -29.26
N SER A 425 27.72 9.42 -29.22
CA SER A 425 26.65 8.88 -30.06
C SER A 425 26.64 9.63 -31.38
N SER A 426 26.91 8.89 -32.46
CA SER A 426 26.86 9.34 -33.85
C SER A 426 25.49 9.91 -34.20
N SER A 427 25.48 11.18 -34.60
CA SER A 427 24.34 11.92 -35.16
C SER A 427 24.03 11.47 -36.58
N SER A 428 22.84 10.90 -36.81
CA SER A 428 22.23 10.84 -38.14
C SER A 428 21.29 12.03 -38.28
N ALA A 429 21.66 12.97 -39.14
CA ALA A 429 20.86 14.14 -39.49
C ALA A 429 19.68 13.75 -40.38
N ALA A 430 18.51 14.33 -40.11
CA ALA A 430 17.40 14.42 -41.06
C ALA A 430 16.76 15.83 -40.95
N PRO A 431 16.24 16.37 -42.07
CA PRO A 431 16.30 17.80 -42.36
C PRO A 431 15.15 18.63 -41.79
N ALA A 432 15.42 19.93 -41.71
CA ALA A 432 14.48 20.98 -41.34
C ALA A 432 13.24 20.98 -42.25
N SER A 433 12.07 21.14 -41.62
CA SER A 433 10.86 21.53 -42.33
C SER A 433 10.11 22.60 -41.54
N SER A 434 9.64 23.59 -42.28
CA SER A 434 9.12 24.89 -41.90
C SER A 434 7.88 24.90 -41.02
N SER A 435 7.84 25.90 -40.12
CA SER A 435 6.68 26.36 -39.34
C SER A 435 5.47 26.68 -40.22
N PRO A 436 4.25 26.43 -39.73
CA PRO A 436 3.28 27.52 -39.72
C PRO A 436 2.45 27.65 -38.43
N ALA A 437 2.18 28.91 -38.10
CA ALA A 437 0.96 29.53 -37.58
C ALA A 437 0.20 28.91 -36.38
N THR A 438 0.25 29.68 -35.28
CA THR A 438 -0.81 29.95 -34.29
C THR A 438 -2.16 29.25 -34.47
N THR A 439 -2.58 28.47 -33.47
CA THR A 439 -3.98 28.10 -33.25
C THR A 439 -4.30 28.00 -31.74
N SER A 440 -5.22 28.88 -31.32
CA SER A 440 -6.23 28.82 -30.25
C SER A 440 -5.94 28.15 -28.90
N ALA A 441 -6.13 28.95 -27.83
CA ALA A 441 -6.21 28.54 -26.44
C ALA A 441 -7.24 27.40 -26.19
N PRO A 442 -7.01 26.53 -25.18
CA PRO A 442 -7.86 25.37 -24.96
C PRO A 442 -9.25 25.80 -24.48
N THR A 443 -10.27 25.30 -25.17
CA THR A 443 -11.69 25.40 -24.78
C THR A 443 -11.88 24.77 -23.38
N SER A 444 -12.58 25.50 -22.51
CA SER A 444 -12.99 25.03 -21.19
C SER A 444 -13.75 23.70 -21.28
N ALA A 445 -13.41 22.75 -20.41
CA ALA A 445 -14.12 21.48 -20.34
C ALA A 445 -15.60 21.71 -19.99
N PRO A 446 -16.54 20.92 -20.56
CA PRO A 446 -17.95 21.02 -20.21
C PRO A 446 -18.15 20.80 -18.71
N ALA A 447 -19.06 21.56 -18.10
CA ALA A 447 -19.38 21.43 -16.69
C ALA A 447 -19.90 20.01 -16.39
N SER A 448 -19.32 19.37 -15.38
CA SER A 448 -19.71 18.03 -14.94
C SER A 448 -21.19 18.02 -14.51
N PRO A 449 -22.01 17.07 -14.98
CA PRO A 449 -23.38 16.90 -14.50
C PRO A 449 -23.44 16.70 -12.97
N ALA A 450 -24.44 17.32 -12.33
CA ALA A 450 -24.74 17.10 -10.91
C ALA A 450 -25.50 15.77 -10.73
N PRO A 451 -25.19 14.97 -9.70
CA PRO A 451 -26.00 13.79 -9.37
C PRO A 451 -27.38 14.22 -8.84
N THR A 452 -28.42 13.47 -9.20
CA THR A 452 -29.79 13.62 -8.68
C THR A 452 -30.14 12.58 -7.61
N GLY A 453 -29.23 11.63 -7.33
CA GLY A 453 -29.38 10.56 -6.34
C GLY A 453 -29.04 10.94 -4.89
N SER A 454 -29.16 9.98 -3.98
CA SER A 454 -28.94 10.14 -2.52
C SER A 454 -27.47 10.25 -2.09
N VAL A 455 -26.52 10.14 -3.02
CA VAL A 455 -25.08 10.23 -2.72
C VAL A 455 -24.68 11.68 -2.50
N LYS A 456 -24.41 12.06 -1.25
CA LYS A 456 -23.83 13.37 -0.92
C LYS A 456 -22.36 13.40 -1.34
N LEU A 457 -22.05 14.18 -2.37
CA LEU A 457 -20.67 14.41 -2.80
C LEU A 457 -19.92 15.26 -1.76
N ASN A 458 -18.62 15.00 -1.66
CA ASN A 458 -17.69 15.89 -0.98
C ASN A 458 -16.79 16.53 -2.03
N ASP A 459 -17.02 17.81 -2.32
CA ASP A 459 -16.36 18.51 -3.43
C ASP A 459 -14.84 18.51 -3.32
N LYS A 460 -14.28 18.64 -2.11
CA LYS A 460 -12.83 18.57 -1.90
C LYS A 460 -12.30 17.18 -2.24
N ALA A 461 -13.01 16.14 -1.79
CA ALA A 461 -12.62 14.77 -2.03
C ALA A 461 -12.77 14.37 -3.51
N VAL A 462 -13.74 14.95 -4.23
CA VAL A 462 -13.90 14.81 -5.68
C VAL A 462 -12.78 15.54 -6.41
N ALA A 463 -12.48 16.79 -6.05
CA ALA A 463 -11.43 17.59 -6.66
C ALA A 463 -10.04 16.96 -6.48
N GLU A 464 -9.78 16.37 -5.31
CA GLU A 464 -8.59 15.56 -5.06
C GLU A 464 -8.58 14.31 -5.95
N ALA A 465 -9.69 13.56 -5.96
CA ALA A 465 -9.76 12.24 -6.58
C ALA A 465 -9.84 12.23 -8.10
N GLN A 466 -10.36 13.30 -8.71
CA GLN A 466 -10.71 13.37 -10.13
C GLN A 466 -9.93 14.48 -10.86
N GLN A 467 -8.63 14.55 -10.60
CA GLN A 467 -7.75 15.52 -11.24
C GLN A 467 -7.56 15.19 -12.71
N ARG A 468 -7.74 16.20 -13.57
CA ARG A 468 -7.44 16.08 -14.99
C ARG A 468 -5.93 15.98 -15.18
N ASP A 469 -5.49 14.94 -15.89
CA ASP A 469 -4.11 14.84 -16.33
C ASP A 469 -3.85 15.83 -17.47
N VAL A 470 -3.18 16.93 -17.15
CA VAL A 470 -2.80 17.99 -18.11
C VAL A 470 -1.58 17.62 -18.95
N THR A 471 -0.86 16.56 -18.57
CA THR A 471 0.31 16.03 -19.30
C THR A 471 -0.06 14.91 -20.27
N ALA A 472 -1.35 14.56 -20.34
CA ALA A 472 -1.84 13.42 -21.09
C ALA A 472 -1.75 13.63 -22.61
N THR A 473 -1.17 12.66 -23.30
CA THR A 473 -1.35 12.47 -24.75
C THR A 473 -2.64 11.70 -24.98
N ARG A 474 -3.61 12.35 -25.64
CA ARG A 474 -4.94 11.81 -25.93
C ARG A 474 -4.99 11.33 -27.38
N ALA A 475 -5.14 10.02 -27.57
CA ALA A 475 -5.32 9.43 -28.89
C ALA A 475 -6.75 9.66 -29.42
N LEU A 476 -7.74 9.64 -28.52
CA LEU A 476 -9.13 10.00 -28.80
C LEU A 476 -9.59 10.96 -27.70
N THR A 477 -10.40 11.96 -28.06
CA THR A 477 -10.97 12.93 -27.12
C THR A 477 -12.47 13.00 -27.32
N ALA A 478 -13.23 12.98 -26.23
CA ALA A 478 -14.68 13.08 -26.18
C ALA A 478 -15.41 12.10 -27.13
N THR A 479 -14.88 10.88 -27.26
CA THR A 479 -15.45 9.86 -28.16
C THR A 479 -16.43 8.97 -27.42
N SER A 480 -17.48 8.51 -28.10
CA SER A 480 -18.36 7.49 -27.56
C SER A 480 -17.82 6.09 -27.82
N ILE A 481 -18.12 5.18 -26.89
CA ILE A 481 -17.80 3.74 -26.99
C ILE A 481 -19.13 3.01 -27.23
N LYS A 482 -19.32 2.48 -28.44
CA LYS A 482 -20.54 1.80 -28.88
C LYS A 482 -20.38 0.29 -28.70
N THR A 483 -21.36 -0.38 -28.12
CA THR A 483 -21.41 -1.86 -28.01
C THR A 483 -21.80 -2.47 -29.35
N ALA A 484 -21.70 -3.80 -29.47
CA ALA A 484 -22.11 -4.51 -30.69
C ALA A 484 -23.58 -4.30 -31.07
N SER A 485 -24.43 -3.88 -30.12
CA SER A 485 -25.83 -3.53 -30.37
C SER A 485 -26.03 -2.10 -30.91
N GLY A 486 -24.94 -1.32 -31.04
CA GLY A 486 -24.98 0.08 -31.46
C GLY A 486 -25.29 1.08 -30.33
N LYS A 487 -25.54 0.61 -29.11
CA LYS A 487 -25.75 1.44 -27.92
C LYS A 487 -24.44 2.00 -27.37
N CYS A 488 -24.48 3.16 -26.72
CA CYS A 488 -23.32 3.77 -26.10
C CYS A 488 -23.18 3.32 -24.65
N LEU A 489 -21.92 3.14 -24.21
CA LEU A 489 -21.62 3.07 -22.79
C LEU A 489 -21.92 4.43 -22.15
N THR A 490 -22.78 4.45 -21.13
CA THR A 490 -23.17 5.64 -20.37
C THR A 490 -22.74 5.47 -18.92
N ILE A 491 -22.15 6.52 -18.34
CA ILE A 491 -21.84 6.57 -16.90
C ILE A 491 -23.10 6.93 -16.12
N ASP A 492 -23.48 6.11 -15.15
CA ASP A 492 -24.57 6.42 -14.22
C ASP A 492 -24.09 7.43 -13.17
N VAL A 493 -24.54 8.68 -13.32
CA VAL A 493 -24.15 9.81 -12.45
C VAL A 493 -24.64 9.69 -11.01
N ASN A 494 -25.65 8.85 -10.76
CA ASN A 494 -26.25 8.66 -9.45
C ASN A 494 -25.63 7.50 -8.66
N SER A 495 -24.72 6.77 -9.30
CA SER A 495 -23.97 5.68 -8.69
C SER A 495 -22.63 6.15 -8.09
N GLY A 496 -21.96 5.23 -7.41
CA GLY A 496 -20.65 5.47 -6.81
C GLY A 496 -20.70 6.04 -5.39
N ASN A 497 -19.56 6.55 -4.92
CA ASN A 497 -19.37 7.07 -3.57
C ASN A 497 -19.18 8.60 -3.54
N PHE A 498 -18.94 9.14 -2.34
CA PHE A 498 -18.75 10.58 -2.11
C PHE A 498 -17.61 11.25 -2.91
N ARG A 499 -16.73 10.47 -3.57
CA ARG A 499 -15.62 10.92 -4.44
C ARG A 499 -15.90 10.73 -5.94
N ARG A 500 -17.10 10.27 -6.32
CA ARG A 500 -17.41 9.79 -7.68
C ARG A 500 -16.58 8.58 -8.11
N ASN A 501 -16.18 7.76 -7.14
CA ASN A 501 -15.57 6.45 -7.41
C ASN A 501 -16.63 5.36 -7.37
N LEU A 502 -16.33 4.26 -8.07
CA LEU A 502 -17.22 3.11 -8.20
C LEU A 502 -18.52 3.45 -8.93
N MET A 503 -18.50 4.43 -9.83
CA MET A 503 -19.68 4.71 -10.66
C MET A 503 -19.88 3.58 -11.67
N THR A 504 -21.10 3.10 -11.83
CA THR A 504 -21.44 2.02 -12.76
C THR A 504 -21.60 2.55 -14.19
N LEU A 505 -21.51 1.63 -15.16
CA LEU A 505 -21.80 1.91 -16.56
C LEU A 505 -23.03 1.13 -17.02
N THR A 506 -23.82 1.73 -17.88
CA THR A 506 -25.01 1.16 -18.53
C THR A 506 -24.90 1.26 -20.04
N GLU A 507 -25.72 0.49 -20.78
CA GLU A 507 -25.86 0.63 -22.23
C GLU A 507 -27.13 1.41 -22.56
N GLU A 508 -26.99 2.55 -23.23
CA GLU A 508 -28.12 3.42 -23.59
C GLU A 508 -28.05 3.87 -25.05
N ALA A 509 -29.10 4.52 -25.55
CA ALA A 509 -29.06 5.14 -26.87
C ALA A 509 -27.96 6.21 -26.92
N CYS A 510 -27.21 6.26 -28.01
CA CYS A 510 -26.19 7.27 -28.21
C CYS A 510 -26.85 8.65 -28.42
N THR A 511 -26.72 9.53 -27.43
CA THR A 511 -27.26 10.89 -27.44
C THR A 511 -26.16 11.95 -27.60
N GLY A 512 -24.89 11.56 -27.45
CA GLY A 512 -23.76 12.49 -27.41
C GLY A 512 -23.63 13.23 -26.08
N ALA A 513 -24.35 12.80 -25.04
CA ALA A 513 -24.26 13.38 -23.70
C ALA A 513 -22.82 13.27 -23.14
N PRO A 514 -22.37 14.22 -22.29
CA PRO A 514 -21.03 14.15 -21.68
C PRO A 514 -20.76 12.86 -20.89
N THR A 515 -21.80 12.21 -20.37
CA THR A 515 -21.73 10.91 -19.67
C THR A 515 -21.44 9.73 -20.61
N GLN A 516 -21.50 9.94 -21.92
CA GLN A 516 -21.21 8.97 -22.98
C GLN A 516 -19.89 9.28 -23.72
N GLN A 517 -19.10 10.24 -23.21
CA GLN A 517 -17.86 10.70 -23.83
C GLN A 517 -16.65 10.29 -23.00
N PHE A 518 -15.68 9.71 -23.70
CA PHE A 518 -14.45 9.18 -23.14
C PHE A 518 -13.23 9.69 -23.90
N ASP A 519 -12.15 9.91 -23.17
CA ASP A 519 -10.83 10.17 -23.69
C ASP A 519 -9.98 8.90 -23.60
N PHE A 520 -9.17 8.65 -24.62
CA PHE A 520 -8.20 7.55 -24.65
C PHE A 520 -6.81 8.13 -24.45
N ILE A 521 -6.26 7.99 -23.26
CA ILE A 521 -4.95 8.54 -22.90
C ILE A 521 -3.90 7.45 -23.08
N THR A 522 -2.99 7.61 -24.05
CA THR A 522 -1.93 6.64 -24.36
C THR A 522 -0.59 6.94 -23.68
N ALA A 523 -0.42 8.16 -23.18
CA ALA A 523 0.70 8.55 -22.33
C ALA A 523 0.28 9.68 -21.38
N GLY A 524 0.89 9.83 -20.21
CA GLY A 524 0.63 10.91 -19.26
C GLY A 524 1.09 10.56 -17.84
N LYS A 525 0.80 11.43 -16.87
CA LYS A 525 1.06 11.21 -15.43
C LYS A 525 0.60 9.83 -14.96
N HIS A 526 -0.55 9.37 -15.45
CA HIS A 526 -1.13 8.09 -15.07
C HIS A 526 -1.07 7.03 -16.18
N ASN A 527 -0.45 7.26 -17.33
CA ASN A 527 -0.21 6.17 -18.28
C ASN A 527 1.25 6.17 -18.74
N ASN A 528 2.00 5.18 -18.26
CA ASN A 528 3.41 4.97 -18.57
C ASN A 528 3.65 3.62 -19.28
N LYS A 529 2.61 2.95 -19.77
CA LYS A 529 2.73 1.63 -20.42
C LYS A 529 2.39 1.74 -21.90
N ALA A 530 3.42 1.59 -22.75
CA ALA A 530 3.24 1.57 -24.20
C ALA A 530 2.23 0.49 -24.64
N GLY A 531 1.52 0.76 -25.74
CA GLY A 531 0.48 -0.13 -26.27
C GLY A 531 -0.78 -0.26 -25.42
N ASN A 532 -0.94 0.58 -24.39
CA ASN A 532 -2.13 0.62 -23.55
C ASN A 532 -2.69 2.03 -23.48
N ALA A 533 -3.99 2.14 -23.23
CA ALA A 533 -4.68 3.38 -22.93
C ALA A 533 -5.35 3.31 -21.56
N LEU A 534 -5.41 4.46 -20.89
CA LEU A 534 -6.45 4.76 -19.92
C LEU A 534 -7.68 5.22 -20.68
N ILE A 535 -8.84 4.67 -20.32
CA ILE A 535 -10.14 5.13 -20.83
C ILE A 535 -10.74 6.01 -19.74
N VAL A 536 -10.81 7.31 -20.01
CA VAL A 536 -11.13 8.34 -19.00
C VAL A 536 -12.44 9.00 -19.36
N SER A 537 -13.35 9.20 -18.40
CA SER A 537 -14.53 10.03 -18.63
C SER A 537 -14.11 11.45 -18.96
N SER A 538 -14.58 11.98 -20.10
CA SER A 538 -14.33 13.37 -20.46
C SER A 538 -15.07 14.35 -19.53
N ALA A 539 -16.17 13.92 -18.92
CA ALA A 539 -16.98 14.73 -17.99
C ALA A 539 -16.45 14.70 -16.55
N PHE A 540 -15.95 13.55 -16.09
CA PHE A 540 -15.62 13.34 -14.67
C PHE A 540 -14.13 13.12 -14.39
N ASN A 541 -13.27 12.95 -15.39
CA ASN A 541 -11.84 12.64 -15.24
C ASN A 541 -11.50 11.36 -14.45
N ASN A 542 -12.49 10.49 -14.17
CA ASN A 542 -12.24 9.16 -13.63
C ASN A 542 -11.92 8.16 -14.75
N CYS A 543 -11.19 7.11 -14.41
CA CYS A 543 -10.76 6.04 -15.31
C CYS A 543 -11.69 4.84 -15.23
N LEU A 544 -11.95 4.20 -16.37
CA LEU A 544 -12.55 2.87 -16.41
C LEU A 544 -11.64 1.90 -15.66
N SER A 545 -12.22 1.06 -14.80
CA SER A 545 -11.51 0.17 -13.89
C SER A 545 -12.22 -1.17 -13.78
N PHE A 546 -11.44 -2.24 -13.58
CA PHE A 546 -11.93 -3.60 -13.38
C PHE A 546 -11.48 -4.20 -12.05
N ASP A 547 -12.44 -4.68 -11.25
CA ASP A 547 -12.18 -5.39 -9.99
C ASP A 547 -12.87 -6.77 -10.00
N GLU A 548 -12.09 -7.83 -10.18
CA GLU A 548 -12.59 -9.21 -10.27
C GLU A 548 -13.28 -9.70 -9.00
N ARG A 549 -13.03 -9.04 -7.86
CA ARG A 549 -13.59 -9.41 -6.56
C ARG A 549 -15.04 -8.96 -6.40
N LYS A 550 -15.52 -8.07 -7.27
CA LYS A 550 -16.92 -7.61 -7.26
C LYS A 550 -17.85 -8.64 -7.90
N ALA A 551 -19.12 -8.58 -7.51
CA ALA A 551 -20.17 -9.36 -8.16
C ALA A 551 -20.24 -9.05 -9.66
N ASN A 552 -20.66 -10.03 -10.45
CA ASN A 552 -20.93 -9.83 -11.89
C ASN A 552 -21.92 -8.67 -12.07
N GLY A 553 -21.71 -7.85 -13.09
CA GLY A 553 -22.45 -6.60 -13.32
C GLY A 553 -21.84 -5.39 -12.61
N LEU A 554 -20.91 -5.59 -11.65
CA LEU A 554 -20.26 -4.51 -10.89
C LEU A 554 -18.74 -4.50 -11.03
N LYS A 555 -18.16 -5.47 -11.77
CA LYS A 555 -16.70 -5.56 -11.90
C LYS A 555 -16.12 -4.39 -12.67
N VAL A 556 -16.85 -3.89 -13.66
CA VAL A 556 -16.46 -2.72 -14.46
C VAL A 556 -17.13 -1.47 -13.88
N HIS A 557 -16.33 -0.45 -13.58
CA HIS A 557 -16.80 0.78 -12.96
C HIS A 557 -15.83 1.93 -13.26
N MET A 558 -16.26 3.16 -13.05
CA MET A 558 -15.38 4.34 -13.08
C MET A 558 -14.74 4.55 -11.72
N PHE A 559 -13.44 4.82 -11.69
CA PHE A 559 -12.63 5.02 -10.50
C PHE A 559 -11.53 6.03 -10.77
N SER A 560 -11.10 6.77 -9.75
CA SER A 560 -9.99 7.71 -9.84
C SER A 560 -8.79 7.14 -10.61
N CYS A 561 -8.28 7.91 -11.56
CA CYS A 561 -7.09 7.54 -12.31
C CYS A 561 -5.87 7.46 -11.37
N GLY A 562 -5.05 6.41 -11.47
CA GLY A 562 -3.89 6.22 -10.59
C GLY A 562 -4.03 5.09 -9.56
N GLY A 563 -5.06 4.26 -9.67
CA GLY A 563 -5.22 3.03 -8.89
C GLY A 563 -5.61 3.22 -7.41
N ARG A 564 -5.59 4.44 -6.88
CA ARG A 564 -6.06 4.77 -5.52
C ARG A 564 -7.33 5.61 -5.54
N ALA A 565 -8.10 5.54 -4.46
CA ALA A 565 -9.40 6.22 -4.35
C ALA A 565 -9.31 7.76 -4.30
N ASP A 566 -8.12 8.31 -4.09
CA ASP A 566 -7.84 9.74 -4.07
C ASP A 566 -7.13 10.21 -5.35
N GLY A 567 -7.02 9.36 -6.38
CA GLY A 567 -6.34 9.70 -7.63
C GLY A 567 -4.81 9.79 -7.51
N SER A 568 -4.25 9.50 -6.34
CA SER A 568 -2.80 9.39 -6.15
C SER A 568 -2.28 8.03 -6.62
N GLY A 569 -0.97 7.94 -6.89
CA GLY A 569 -0.30 6.67 -7.18
C GLY A 569 -0.13 6.35 -8.67
N ARG A 570 0.39 5.13 -8.93
CA ARG A 570 0.55 4.57 -10.29
C ARG A 570 -0.76 3.92 -10.73
N VAL A 571 -1.05 4.05 -12.01
CA VAL A 571 -2.14 3.33 -12.65
C VAL A 571 -2.08 1.84 -12.33
N ALA A 572 -3.20 1.32 -11.84
CA ALA A 572 -3.34 -0.09 -11.59
C ALA A 572 -3.52 -0.82 -12.93
N THR A 573 -3.05 -2.05 -13.03
CA THR A 573 -3.30 -2.91 -14.20
C THR A 573 -4.79 -3.13 -14.46
N SER A 574 -5.66 -2.88 -13.47
CA SER A 574 -7.12 -2.81 -13.61
C SER A 574 -7.66 -1.66 -14.46
N GLN A 575 -6.84 -0.65 -14.74
CA GLN A 575 -7.23 0.55 -15.49
C GLN A 575 -6.54 0.64 -16.86
N LEU A 576 -5.63 -0.29 -17.17
CA LEU A 576 -4.87 -0.31 -18.43
C LEU A 576 -5.52 -1.26 -19.43
N PHE A 577 -5.96 -0.72 -20.55
CA PHE A 577 -6.57 -1.46 -21.65
C PHE A 577 -5.63 -1.45 -22.86
N PRO A 578 -5.37 -2.59 -23.52
CA PRO A 578 -4.62 -2.62 -24.76
C PRO A 578 -5.21 -1.68 -25.81
N PHE A 579 -4.39 -0.81 -26.37
CA PHE A 579 -4.80 0.17 -27.37
C PHE A 579 -3.59 0.62 -28.19
N THR A 580 -3.62 0.33 -29.49
CA THR A 580 -2.54 0.70 -30.44
C THR A 580 -2.92 1.90 -31.32
N GLY A 581 -4.15 2.43 -31.20
CA GLY A 581 -4.66 3.51 -32.04
C GLY A 581 -4.98 3.13 -33.50
N ALA A 582 -4.63 1.91 -33.93
CA ALA A 582 -4.79 1.50 -35.33
C ALA A 582 -6.21 1.05 -35.72
N SER A 583 -7.08 0.76 -34.75
CA SER A 583 -8.45 0.28 -34.99
C SER A 583 -9.48 1.06 -34.20
N LYS A 584 -10.59 1.38 -34.87
CA LYS A 584 -11.80 1.92 -34.23
C LYS A 584 -12.59 0.87 -33.46
N SER A 585 -12.28 -0.41 -33.67
CA SER A 585 -12.85 -1.51 -32.92
C SER A 585 -11.84 -1.97 -31.86
N ILE A 586 -12.27 -2.00 -30.60
CA ILE A 586 -11.42 -2.30 -29.45
C ILE A 586 -12.05 -3.40 -28.60
N ALA A 587 -11.22 -4.30 -28.07
CA ALA A 587 -11.61 -5.19 -26.99
C ALA A 587 -11.29 -4.50 -25.67
N LEU A 588 -12.31 -4.29 -24.83
CA LEU A 588 -12.11 -3.76 -23.48
C LEU A 588 -11.65 -4.89 -22.54
N ALA A 589 -10.41 -5.33 -22.68
CA ALA A 589 -9.81 -6.34 -21.80
C ALA A 589 -8.77 -5.68 -20.88
N PRO A 590 -9.04 -5.51 -19.58
CA PRO A 590 -8.09 -4.87 -18.68
C PRO A 590 -6.86 -5.78 -18.46
N SER A 591 -5.69 -5.18 -18.25
CA SER A 591 -4.42 -5.91 -18.12
C SER A 591 -4.39 -6.92 -16.96
N ASN A 592 -5.22 -6.73 -15.92
CA ASN A 592 -5.35 -7.66 -14.79
C ASN A 592 -6.47 -8.70 -14.97
N GLY A 593 -7.28 -8.61 -16.03
CA GLY A 593 -8.51 -9.37 -16.15
C GLY A 593 -8.32 -10.82 -16.58
N ASN A 594 -7.09 -11.28 -16.85
CA ASN A 594 -6.80 -12.57 -17.49
C ASN A 594 -7.71 -12.80 -18.70
N ALA A 595 -7.86 -11.77 -19.54
CA ALA A 595 -8.76 -11.80 -20.68
C ALA A 595 -10.23 -12.00 -20.23
N LYS A 596 -10.74 -11.25 -19.22
CA LYS A 596 -12.17 -11.25 -18.84
C LYS A 596 -12.67 -9.82 -18.66
N LEU A 597 -13.85 -9.54 -19.22
CA LEU A 597 -14.60 -8.33 -18.94
C LEU A 597 -15.95 -8.71 -18.33
N ASP A 598 -16.09 -8.45 -17.03
CA ASP A 598 -17.26 -8.71 -16.17
C ASP A 598 -17.77 -10.18 -16.12
N ARG A 599 -18.24 -10.73 -17.24
CA ARG A 599 -18.97 -12.01 -17.32
C ARG A 599 -18.35 -13.08 -18.22
N SER A 600 -17.54 -12.72 -19.23
CA SER A 600 -17.04 -13.68 -20.23
C SER A 600 -15.51 -13.62 -20.40
N ALA A 601 -14.92 -14.78 -20.73
CA ALA A 601 -13.56 -14.84 -21.24
C ALA A 601 -13.51 -14.18 -22.62
N CYS A 602 -12.52 -13.31 -22.82
CA CYS A 602 -12.30 -12.42 -23.95
C CYS A 602 -10.84 -12.57 -24.36
N ASP A 603 -10.58 -13.31 -25.44
CA ASP A 603 -9.27 -13.30 -26.06
C ASP A 603 -9.07 -11.94 -26.73
N ALA A 604 -8.23 -11.07 -26.14
CA ALA A 604 -7.99 -9.74 -26.68
C ALA A 604 -7.36 -9.75 -28.09
N ALA A 605 -6.73 -10.85 -28.50
CA ALA A 605 -6.21 -11.02 -29.86
C ALA A 605 -7.30 -11.47 -30.85
N LYS A 606 -8.36 -12.12 -30.36
CA LYS A 606 -9.48 -12.63 -31.17
C LYS A 606 -10.82 -12.47 -30.42
N PRO A 607 -11.25 -11.22 -30.13
CA PRO A 607 -12.46 -10.98 -29.38
C PRO A 607 -13.69 -11.47 -30.16
N ALA A 608 -14.66 -12.05 -29.47
CA ALA A 608 -15.95 -12.35 -30.08
C ALA A 608 -16.66 -11.06 -30.50
N ALA A 609 -17.59 -11.14 -31.46
CA ALA A 609 -18.27 -9.95 -32.00
C ALA A 609 -18.97 -9.11 -30.91
N ASN A 610 -19.51 -9.76 -29.87
CA ASN A 610 -20.14 -9.09 -28.72
C ASN A 610 -19.14 -8.57 -27.66
N GLN A 611 -17.84 -8.73 -27.89
CA GLN A 611 -16.76 -8.22 -27.04
C GLN A 611 -15.99 -7.06 -27.71
N LEU A 612 -16.37 -6.74 -28.95
CA LEU A 612 -15.86 -5.60 -29.69
C LEU A 612 -16.71 -4.36 -29.42
N PHE A 613 -16.02 -3.28 -29.12
CA PHE A 613 -16.60 -1.97 -28.94
C PHE A 613 -16.08 -1.05 -30.05
N VAL A 614 -16.95 -0.21 -30.59
CA VAL A 614 -16.58 0.73 -31.65
C VAL A 614 -16.45 2.13 -31.07
N THR A 615 -15.28 2.74 -31.21
CA THR A 615 -15.06 4.14 -30.87
C THR A 615 -15.45 5.03 -32.04
N GLY A 616 -16.26 6.05 -31.79
CA GLY A 616 -16.61 7.04 -32.79
C GLY A 616 -17.76 7.94 -32.36
N ASN A 617 -17.78 9.14 -32.93
CA ASN A 617 -18.92 10.06 -32.82
C ASN A 617 -20.02 9.58 -33.77
#